data_AF-A0A7J9VZX2-F1
#
_entry.id   AF-A0A7J9VZX2-F1
#
_cell.length_a   1.000
_cell.length_b   1.000
_cell.length_c   1.000
_cell.angle_alpha   90.00
_cell.angle_beta   90.00
_cell.angle_gamma   90.00
#
_symmetry.space_group_name_H-M   'P 1'
#
loop_
_entity.id
_entity.type
_entity.pdbx_description
1 polymer ?
#
loop_
_entity_poly.entity_id
_entity_poly.type
_entity_poly.pdbx_seq_one_letter_code
_entity_poly.pdbx_strand_id
1 'polypeptide(L)'
;MGSAAPAIRYGLFARLADRRHATRDGKAGLPTVGSEAPLTPTFEVLRQTYEDRQHHERKLIRSDTAELRGREAALVARIHETGQEAIEVEKRLEAMPEHLSPAELEQRNGGEANTDMAVVRMRRIREHDARRSPLLSAAWRLRQQLQELRIELGQTRRSIRNREVMGALEVSRLHAHTMRRIAAYERRLVLIHPAGVELVSQLTLHHPRLPDWVRSFGDGPELDGYADGYSEEPRR
;
A
#
# COMPACT_ATOMS: atom_id res chain seq x y z
N MET A 1 -6.82 -18.36 -5.20
CA MET A 1 -8.25 -18.01 -5.08
C MET A 1 -8.59 -17.99 -3.60
N GLY A 2 -8.73 -16.81 -3.00
CA GLY A 2 -9.11 -16.70 -1.59
C GLY A 2 -10.60 -16.99 -1.45
N SER A 3 -10.95 -18.08 -0.76
CA SER A 3 -12.33 -18.33 -0.35
C SER A 3 -12.80 -17.12 0.45
N ALA A 4 -13.90 -16.49 0.03
CA ALA A 4 -14.49 -15.39 0.78
C ALA A 4 -14.74 -15.88 2.22
N ALA A 5 -14.05 -15.29 3.19
CA ALA A 5 -14.23 -15.66 4.59
C ALA A 5 -15.74 -15.63 4.91
N PRO A 6 -16.31 -16.72 5.45
CA PRO A 6 -17.74 -16.84 5.65
C PRO A 6 -18.21 -15.69 6.52
N ALA A 7 -19.31 -15.04 6.12
CA ALA A 7 -19.88 -13.93 6.88
C ALA A 7 -20.08 -14.35 8.34
N ILE A 8 -19.56 -13.56 9.30
CA ILE A 8 -19.69 -13.84 10.73
C ILE A 8 -21.18 -13.72 11.12
N ARG A 9 -21.88 -14.85 11.11
CA ARG A 9 -23.33 -14.90 11.35
C ARG A 9 -23.61 -14.68 12.83
N TYR A 10 -24.43 -13.67 13.13
CA TYR A 10 -24.95 -13.48 14.47
C TYR A 10 -26.14 -14.43 14.71
N GLY A 11 -25.82 -15.63 15.18
CA GLY A 11 -26.76 -16.73 15.37
C GLY A 11 -27.75 -16.53 16.53
N LEU A 12 -28.81 -17.34 16.54
CA LEU A 12 -29.87 -17.29 17.56
C LEU A 12 -29.35 -17.53 18.97
N PHE A 13 -28.40 -18.47 19.15
CA PHE A 13 -27.83 -18.76 20.47
C PHE A 13 -27.06 -17.58 21.05
N ALA A 14 -26.25 -16.88 20.25
CA ALA A 14 -25.54 -15.67 20.67
C ALA A 14 -26.52 -14.57 21.09
N ARG A 15 -27.63 -14.40 20.35
CA ARG A 15 -28.72 -13.46 20.73
C ARG A 15 -29.35 -13.80 22.08
N LEU A 16 -29.61 -15.08 22.33
CA LEU A 16 -30.19 -15.52 23.60
C LEU A 16 -29.21 -15.32 24.76
N ALA A 17 -27.92 -15.59 24.55
CA ALA A 17 -26.87 -15.32 25.52
C ALA A 17 -26.80 -13.82 25.86
N ASP A 18 -26.69 -12.96 24.84
CA ASP A 18 -26.61 -11.50 25.01
C ASP A 18 -27.85 -10.96 25.76
N ARG A 19 -29.05 -11.49 25.49
CA ARG A 19 -30.29 -11.17 26.24
C ARG A 19 -30.25 -11.63 27.70
N ARG A 20 -29.73 -12.83 27.97
CA ARG A 20 -29.60 -13.36 29.34
C ARG A 20 -28.61 -12.51 30.14
N HIS A 21 -27.46 -12.18 29.56
CA HIS A 21 -26.48 -11.31 30.20
C HIS A 21 -27.06 -9.92 30.49
N ALA A 22 -27.74 -9.31 29.51
CA ALA A 22 -28.41 -8.02 29.70
C ALA A 22 -29.45 -8.05 30.83
N THR A 23 -30.19 -9.17 30.96
CA THR A 23 -31.18 -9.34 32.03
C THR A 23 -30.51 -9.46 33.39
N ARG A 24 -29.39 -10.18 33.49
CA ARG A 24 -28.64 -10.33 34.73
C ARG A 24 -28.01 -9.00 35.15
N ASP A 25 -27.32 -8.34 34.23
CA ASP A 25 -26.60 -7.10 34.50
C ASP A 25 -27.60 -5.95 34.79
N GLY A 26 -28.76 -5.92 34.11
CA GLY A 26 -29.82 -4.95 34.39
C GLY A 26 -30.48 -5.10 35.77
N LYS A 27 -30.54 -6.34 36.30
CA LYS A 27 -31.06 -6.62 37.65
C LYS A 27 -30.04 -6.38 38.77
N ALA A 28 -28.75 -6.45 38.46
CA ALA A 28 -27.69 -6.28 39.45
C ALA A 28 -27.60 -4.82 39.97
N GLY A 29 -28.20 -3.87 39.26
CA GLY A 29 -28.07 -2.44 39.53
C GLY A 29 -26.70 -1.94 39.09
N LEU A 30 -26.65 -1.04 38.11
CA LEU A 30 -25.37 -0.46 37.70
C LEU A 30 -24.89 0.59 38.69
N PRO A 31 -23.56 0.79 38.83
CA PRO A 31 -23.04 1.86 39.65
C PRO A 31 -23.67 3.19 39.21
N THR A 32 -24.01 4.01 40.19
CA THR A 32 -24.86 5.20 40.05
C THR A 32 -24.42 6.06 38.86
N VAL A 33 -25.40 6.46 38.05
CA VAL A 33 -25.25 7.38 36.92
C VAL A 33 -24.41 8.58 37.36
N GLY A 34 -23.18 8.71 36.86
CA GLY A 34 -22.21 9.76 37.26
C GLY A 34 -20.85 9.26 37.78
N SER A 35 -20.71 7.98 38.10
CA SER A 35 -19.40 7.34 38.29
C SER A 35 -18.69 7.16 36.93
N GLU A 36 -17.38 7.38 36.85
CA GLU A 36 -16.60 7.43 35.58
C GLU A 36 -16.66 6.18 34.67
N ALA A 37 -17.36 5.10 35.06
CA ALA A 37 -17.77 4.04 34.12
C ALA A 37 -18.82 3.10 34.71
N PRO A 38 -20.11 3.16 34.30
CA PRO A 38 -21.02 2.03 34.46
C PRO A 38 -20.96 1.16 33.21
N LEU A 39 -19.76 0.72 32.81
CA LEU A 39 -19.65 -0.36 31.83
C LEU A 39 -20.03 -1.65 32.53
N THR A 40 -21.19 -2.20 32.16
CA THR A 40 -21.58 -3.54 32.60
C THR A 40 -20.45 -4.51 32.25
N PRO A 41 -20.14 -5.53 33.08
CA PRO A 41 -19.09 -6.49 32.78
C PRO A 41 -19.24 -7.14 31.40
N THR A 42 -20.47 -7.43 30.97
CA THR A 42 -20.73 -8.03 29.64
C THR A 42 -20.37 -7.09 28.49
N PHE A 43 -20.75 -5.80 28.59
CA PHE A 43 -20.41 -4.82 27.56
C PHE A 43 -18.89 -4.66 27.42
N GLU A 44 -18.19 -4.58 28.55
CA GLU A 44 -16.73 -4.45 28.56
C GLU A 44 -16.05 -5.65 27.89
N VAL A 45 -16.52 -6.87 28.17
CA VAL A 45 -16.03 -8.08 27.49
C VAL A 45 -16.25 -8.00 25.98
N LEU A 46 -17.42 -7.54 25.51
CA LEU A 46 -17.69 -7.38 24.07
C LEU A 46 -16.76 -6.35 23.42
N ARG A 47 -16.53 -5.22 24.10
CA ARG A 47 -15.64 -4.15 23.65
C ARG A 47 -14.20 -4.63 23.57
N GLN A 48 -13.68 -5.21 24.66
CA GLN A 48 -12.31 -5.72 24.73
C GLN A 48 -12.07 -6.83 23.70
N THR A 49 -13.03 -7.75 23.55
CA THR A 49 -12.93 -8.82 22.54
C THR A 49 -12.80 -8.26 21.12
N TYR A 50 -13.51 -7.17 20.80
CA TYR A 50 -13.37 -6.50 19.52
C TYR A 50 -11.99 -5.86 19.36
N GLU A 51 -11.53 -5.11 20.36
CA GLU A 51 -10.24 -4.42 20.36
C GLU A 51 -9.08 -5.40 20.18
N ASP A 52 -9.09 -6.52 20.93
CA ASP A 52 -8.07 -7.56 20.86
C ASP A 52 -8.03 -8.20 19.47
N ARG A 53 -9.19 -8.54 18.91
CA ARG A 53 -9.29 -9.15 17.58
C ARG A 53 -8.85 -8.18 16.49
N GLN A 54 -9.28 -6.93 16.53
CA GLN A 54 -8.80 -5.90 15.61
C GLN A 54 -7.28 -5.73 15.69
N HIS A 55 -6.72 -5.74 16.89
CA HIS A 55 -5.28 -5.61 17.09
C HIS A 55 -4.53 -6.83 16.53
N HIS A 56 -5.10 -8.02 16.70
CA HIS A 56 -4.60 -9.25 16.09
C HIS A 56 -4.60 -9.16 14.56
N GLU A 57 -5.71 -8.77 13.94
CA GLU A 57 -5.80 -8.58 12.48
C GLU A 57 -4.75 -7.58 11.98
N ARG A 58 -4.57 -6.46 12.70
CA ARG A 58 -3.53 -5.49 12.34
C ARG A 58 -2.11 -6.07 12.39
N LYS A 59 -1.83 -6.94 13.37
CA LYS A 59 -0.55 -7.66 13.47
C LYS A 59 -0.36 -8.63 12.29
N LEU A 60 -1.40 -9.37 11.93
CA LEU A 60 -1.37 -10.28 10.78
C LEU A 60 -1.08 -9.52 9.47
N ILE A 61 -1.82 -8.44 9.19
CA ILE A 61 -1.60 -7.63 7.98
C ILE A 61 -0.16 -7.08 7.94
N ARG A 62 0.36 -6.61 9.07
CA ARG A 62 1.75 -6.12 9.15
C ARG A 62 2.77 -7.22 8.88
N SER A 63 2.56 -8.41 9.44
CA SER A 63 3.40 -9.58 9.20
C SER A 63 3.36 -9.98 7.72
N ASP A 64 2.15 -10.11 7.16
CA ASP A 64 1.93 -10.53 5.79
C ASP A 64 2.46 -9.52 4.77
N THR A 65 2.54 -8.24 5.11
CA THR A 65 3.06 -7.19 4.22
C THR A 65 4.53 -6.85 4.46
N ALA A 66 5.17 -7.40 5.50
CA ALA A 66 6.55 -7.06 5.86
C ALA A 66 7.55 -7.31 4.74
N GLU A 67 7.53 -8.52 4.15
CA GLU A 67 8.42 -8.88 3.05
C GLU A 67 8.17 -8.03 1.80
N LEU A 68 6.89 -7.78 1.47
CA LEU A 68 6.55 -6.93 0.33
C LEU A 68 7.02 -5.48 0.51
N ARG A 69 6.93 -4.94 1.72
CA ARG A 69 7.45 -3.60 2.04
C ARG A 69 8.98 -3.55 1.97
N GLY A 70 9.65 -4.62 2.39
CA GLY A 70 11.10 -4.79 2.18
C GLY A 70 11.46 -4.79 0.70
N ARG A 71 10.72 -5.54 -0.12
CA ARG A 71 10.87 -5.56 -1.59
C ARG A 71 10.58 -4.20 -2.22
N GLU A 72 9.54 -3.51 -1.77
CA GLU A 72 9.22 -2.15 -2.23
C GLU A 72 10.40 -1.19 -2.01
N ALA A 73 10.97 -1.18 -0.80
CA ALA A 73 12.11 -0.34 -0.48
C ALA A 73 13.34 -0.67 -1.34
N ALA A 74 13.62 -1.97 -1.53
CA ALA A 74 14.71 -2.43 -2.39
C ALA A 74 14.52 -2.01 -3.86
N LEU A 75 13.30 -2.12 -4.39
CA LEU A 75 12.97 -1.68 -5.76
C LEU A 75 13.13 -0.17 -5.93
N VAL A 76 12.68 0.63 -4.96
CA VAL A 76 12.86 2.08 -4.99
C VAL A 76 14.34 2.46 -5.02
N ALA A 77 15.16 1.85 -4.16
CA ALA A 77 16.60 2.06 -4.16
C ALA A 77 17.23 1.66 -5.51
N ARG A 78 16.83 0.50 -6.05
CA ARG A 78 17.35 0.00 -7.32
C ARG A 78 16.98 0.88 -8.52
N ILE A 79 15.75 1.40 -8.55
CA ILE A 79 15.29 2.37 -9.57
C ILE A 79 16.15 3.63 -9.50
N HIS A 80 16.44 4.13 -8.29
CA HIS A 80 17.30 5.29 -8.14
C HIS A 80 18.72 5.02 -8.65
N GLU A 81 19.35 3.92 -8.24
CA GLU A 81 20.69 3.52 -8.70
C GLU A 81 20.77 3.38 -10.24
N THR A 82 19.83 2.63 -10.82
CA THR A 82 19.79 2.40 -12.28
C THR A 82 19.48 3.70 -13.03
N GLY A 83 18.69 4.60 -12.43
CA GLY A 83 18.40 5.93 -12.96
C GLY A 83 19.65 6.81 -13.02
N GLN A 84 20.49 6.80 -11.97
CA GLN A 84 21.76 7.52 -11.98
C GLN A 84 22.72 6.95 -13.02
N GLU A 85 22.80 5.61 -13.14
CA GLU A 85 23.62 4.98 -14.18
C GLU A 85 23.16 5.35 -15.60
N ALA A 86 21.85 5.39 -15.83
CA ALA A 86 21.28 5.81 -17.10
C ALA A 86 21.65 7.26 -17.45
N ILE A 87 21.53 8.18 -16.49
CA ILE A 87 21.92 9.58 -16.65
C ILE A 87 23.40 9.71 -17.02
N GLU A 88 24.29 8.96 -16.37
CA GLU A 88 25.72 9.00 -16.67
C GLU A 88 26.06 8.45 -18.07
N VAL A 89 25.37 7.40 -18.52
CA VAL A 89 25.52 6.89 -19.89
C VAL A 89 24.98 7.90 -20.92
N GLU A 90 23.85 8.53 -20.63
CA GLU A 90 23.26 9.57 -21.49
C GLU A 90 24.19 10.78 -21.63
N LYS A 91 24.78 11.27 -20.52
CA LYS A 91 25.80 12.34 -20.57
C LYS A 91 27.00 11.98 -21.43
N ARG A 92 27.47 10.73 -21.37
CA ARG A 92 28.58 10.26 -22.23
C ARG A 92 28.17 10.20 -23.70
N LEU A 93 26.93 9.81 -23.99
CA LEU A 93 26.38 9.84 -25.34
C LEU A 93 26.18 11.25 -25.88
N GLU A 94 25.81 12.21 -25.03
CA GLU A 94 25.69 13.64 -25.38
C GLU A 94 27.06 14.28 -25.65
N ALA A 95 28.07 13.91 -24.86
CA ALA A 95 29.45 14.37 -25.05
C ALA A 95 30.12 13.78 -26.30
N MET A 96 29.55 12.72 -26.89
CA MET A 96 29.99 12.15 -28.17
C MET A 96 29.03 12.58 -29.28
N PRO A 97 29.47 13.33 -30.30
CA PRO A 97 28.58 13.67 -31.41
C PRO A 97 28.09 12.40 -32.12
N GLU A 98 26.92 12.47 -32.75
CA GLU A 98 26.40 11.34 -33.52
C GLU A 98 27.25 11.04 -34.75
N HIS A 99 27.79 12.09 -35.37
CA HIS A 99 28.69 12.03 -36.50
C HIS A 99 29.95 12.83 -36.21
N LEU A 100 31.10 12.29 -36.61
CA LEU A 100 32.35 13.04 -36.59
C LEU A 100 32.26 14.21 -37.57
N SER A 101 32.83 15.35 -37.18
CA SER A 101 32.97 16.52 -38.04
C SER A 101 33.91 16.22 -39.22
N PRO A 102 33.82 16.96 -40.34
CA PRO A 102 34.75 16.81 -41.46
C PRO A 102 36.22 16.93 -41.04
N ALA A 103 36.52 17.82 -40.09
CA ALA A 103 37.87 18.02 -39.57
C ALA A 103 38.41 16.78 -38.81
N GLU A 104 37.57 16.13 -38.00
CA GLU A 104 37.94 14.91 -37.28
C GLU A 104 38.09 13.70 -38.23
N LEU A 105 37.26 13.64 -39.28
CA LEU A 105 37.35 12.61 -40.31
C LEU A 105 38.65 12.69 -41.13
N GLU A 106 39.21 13.89 -41.28
CA GLU A 106 40.44 14.14 -42.03
C GLU A 106 41.71 14.08 -41.17
N GLN A 107 41.57 13.93 -39.85
CA GLN A 107 42.69 13.90 -38.92
C GLN A 107 43.53 12.61 -39.07
N ARG A 108 44.78 12.79 -39.52
CA ARG A 108 45.77 11.71 -39.67
C ARG A 108 46.55 11.47 -38.38
N ASN A 109 46.74 10.20 -38.02
CA ASN A 109 47.64 9.76 -36.97
C ASN A 109 49.05 9.48 -37.54
N GLY A 110 50.03 9.34 -36.65
CA GLY A 110 51.38 8.93 -37.03
C GLY A 110 51.37 7.61 -37.82
N GLY A 111 52.06 7.60 -38.97
CA GLY A 111 52.09 6.44 -39.88
C GLY A 111 51.02 6.44 -40.98
N GLU A 112 50.05 7.35 -40.94
CA GLU A 112 48.98 7.46 -41.95
C GLU A 112 49.33 8.46 -43.08
N ALA A 113 50.59 8.89 -43.23
CA ALA A 113 50.98 9.96 -44.16
C ALA A 113 50.67 9.63 -45.64
N ASN A 114 50.88 8.38 -46.04
CA ASN A 114 50.68 7.91 -47.41
C ASN A 114 49.36 7.13 -47.60
N THR A 115 48.54 7.02 -46.56
CA THR A 115 47.25 6.33 -46.65
C THR A 115 46.23 7.21 -47.39
N ASP A 116 45.42 6.60 -48.26
CA ASP A 116 44.32 7.30 -48.93
C ASP A 116 43.35 7.89 -47.89
N MET A 117 42.93 9.14 -48.10
CA MET A 117 42.01 9.84 -47.21
C MET A 117 40.68 9.09 -47.06
N ALA A 118 40.19 8.43 -48.09
CA ALA A 118 38.98 7.61 -48.00
C ALA A 118 39.13 6.47 -46.98
N VAL A 119 40.31 5.85 -46.93
CA VAL A 119 40.61 4.77 -45.97
C VAL A 119 40.72 5.33 -44.55
N VAL A 120 41.35 6.51 -44.38
CA VAL A 120 41.43 7.20 -43.07
C VAL A 120 40.04 7.54 -42.54
N ARG A 121 39.19 8.18 -43.35
CA ARG A 121 37.81 8.53 -42.98
C ARG A 121 37.01 7.29 -42.56
N MET A 122 37.08 6.23 -43.35
CA MET A 122 36.38 4.96 -43.05
C MET A 122 36.86 4.35 -41.73
N ARG A 123 38.17 4.39 -41.44
CA ARG A 123 38.71 3.93 -40.16
C ARG A 123 38.20 4.78 -39.00
N ARG A 124 38.21 6.12 -39.12
CA ARG A 124 37.71 7.03 -38.07
C ARG A 124 36.24 6.81 -37.77
N ILE A 125 35.41 6.63 -38.79
CA ILE A 125 33.99 6.27 -38.62
C ILE A 125 33.87 4.96 -37.82
N ARG A 126 34.57 3.90 -38.24
CA ARG A 126 34.53 2.61 -37.53
C ARG A 126 35.00 2.70 -36.08
N GLU A 127 36.08 3.44 -35.80
CA GLU A 127 36.59 3.67 -34.44
C GLU A 127 35.61 4.47 -33.57
N HIS A 128 34.94 5.45 -34.16
CA HIS A 128 33.88 6.21 -33.50
C HIS A 128 32.67 5.34 -33.19
N ASP A 129 32.16 4.61 -34.18
CA ASP A 129 31.01 3.72 -34.04
C ASP A 129 31.28 2.60 -33.03
N ALA A 130 32.50 2.05 -33.04
CA ALA A 130 32.93 1.03 -32.07
C ALA A 130 32.92 1.56 -30.62
N ARG A 131 33.19 2.85 -30.41
CA ARG A 131 33.09 3.50 -29.08
C ARG A 131 31.66 3.87 -28.72
N ARG A 132 30.85 4.33 -29.69
CA ARG A 132 29.47 4.81 -29.47
C ARG A 132 28.46 3.66 -29.29
N SER A 133 28.58 2.60 -30.08
CA SER A 133 27.69 1.43 -30.06
C SER A 133 27.47 0.79 -28.67
N PRO A 134 28.51 0.52 -27.85
CA PRO A 134 28.30 -0.04 -26.51
C PRO A 134 27.56 0.92 -25.57
N LEU A 135 27.73 2.24 -25.71
CA LEU A 135 26.99 3.23 -24.91
C LEU A 135 25.51 3.27 -25.29
N LEU A 136 25.19 3.22 -26.59
CA LEU A 136 23.81 3.12 -27.07
C LEU A 136 23.13 1.85 -26.55
N SER A 137 23.84 0.72 -26.65
CA SER A 137 23.37 -0.58 -26.14
C SER A 137 23.15 -0.52 -24.62
N ALA A 138 24.06 0.12 -23.87
CA ALA A 138 23.93 0.30 -22.43
C ALA A 138 22.72 1.18 -22.07
N ALA A 139 22.52 2.31 -22.77
CA ALA A 139 21.39 3.21 -22.56
C ALA A 139 20.05 2.48 -22.79
N TRP A 140 19.94 1.74 -23.89
CA TRP A 140 18.75 0.95 -24.19
C TRP A 140 18.47 -0.10 -23.10
N ARG A 141 19.49 -0.85 -22.68
CA ARG A 141 19.40 -1.85 -21.61
C ARG A 141 18.94 -1.23 -20.28
N LEU A 142 19.52 -0.09 -19.89
CA LEU A 142 19.17 0.59 -18.64
C LEU A 142 17.73 1.13 -18.67
N ARG A 143 17.25 1.62 -19.81
CA ARG A 143 15.85 2.04 -19.98
C ARG A 143 14.88 0.86 -19.84
N GLN A 144 15.18 -0.28 -20.46
CA GLN A 144 14.38 -1.50 -20.29
C GLN A 144 14.36 -1.94 -18.82
N GLN A 145 15.53 -2.00 -18.17
CA GLN A 145 15.63 -2.36 -16.76
C GLN A 145 14.84 -1.41 -15.85
N LEU A 146 14.87 -0.09 -16.10
CA LEU A 146 14.07 0.88 -15.36
C LEU A 146 12.56 0.64 -15.53
N GLN A 147 12.11 0.34 -16.74
CA GLN A 147 10.71 0.04 -17.01
C GLN A 147 10.26 -1.24 -16.27
N GLU A 148 11.06 -2.29 -16.32
CA GLU A 148 10.80 -3.55 -15.61
C GLU A 148 10.70 -3.33 -14.09
N LEU A 149 11.67 -2.63 -13.51
CA LEU A 149 11.67 -2.30 -12.07
C LEU A 149 10.44 -1.48 -11.66
N ARG A 150 10.00 -0.52 -12.49
CA ARG A 150 8.79 0.28 -12.23
C ARG A 150 7.52 -0.56 -12.29
N ILE A 151 7.43 -1.49 -13.24
CA ILE A 151 6.31 -2.45 -13.33
C ILE A 151 6.28 -3.32 -12.07
N GLU A 152 7.42 -3.86 -11.66
CA GLU A 152 7.55 -4.69 -10.47
C GLU A 152 7.19 -3.92 -9.19
N LEU A 153 7.61 -2.66 -9.08
CA LEU A 153 7.23 -1.77 -7.98
C LEU A 153 5.72 -1.56 -7.93
N GLY A 154 5.09 -1.30 -9.08
CA GLY A 154 3.63 -1.16 -9.19
C GLY A 154 2.88 -2.44 -8.81
N GLN A 155 3.38 -3.62 -9.20
CA GLN A 155 2.83 -4.92 -8.80
C GLN A 155 2.98 -5.17 -7.29
N THR A 156 4.12 -4.82 -6.71
CA THR A 156 4.40 -4.96 -5.27
C THR A 156 3.47 -4.07 -4.46
N ARG A 157 3.33 -2.79 -4.84
CA ARG A 157 2.41 -1.84 -4.19
C ARG A 157 0.95 -2.28 -4.25
N ARG A 158 0.49 -2.76 -5.41
CA ARG A 158 -0.86 -3.34 -5.54
C ARG A 158 -1.06 -4.54 -4.62
N SER A 159 -0.07 -5.41 -4.52
CA SER A 159 -0.11 -6.56 -3.61
C SER A 159 -0.22 -6.16 -2.14
N ILE A 160 0.55 -5.15 -1.70
CA ILE A 160 0.45 -4.57 -0.35
C ILE A 160 -0.96 -4.01 -0.13
N ARG A 161 -1.43 -3.14 -1.04
CA ARG A 161 -2.74 -2.50 -0.93
C ARG A 161 -3.87 -3.52 -0.86
N ASN A 162 -3.84 -4.57 -1.68
CA ASN A 162 -4.85 -5.62 -1.67
C ASN A 162 -4.92 -6.34 -0.31
N ARG A 163 -3.77 -6.66 0.30
CA ARG A 163 -3.74 -7.28 1.64
C ARG A 163 -4.31 -6.35 2.71
N GLU A 164 -3.97 -5.07 2.66
CA GLU A 164 -4.49 -4.07 3.59
C GLU A 164 -6.01 -3.87 3.43
N VAL A 165 -6.52 -3.79 2.19
CA VAL A 165 -7.97 -3.71 1.90
C VAL A 165 -8.70 -4.93 2.45
N MET A 166 -8.18 -6.14 2.22
CA MET A 166 -8.80 -7.37 2.72
C MET A 166 -8.86 -7.40 4.25
N GLY A 167 -7.78 -6.98 4.91
CA GLY A 167 -7.76 -6.85 6.36
C GLY A 167 -8.70 -5.78 6.89
N ALA A 168 -8.82 -4.64 6.20
CA ALA A 168 -9.77 -3.58 6.55
C ALA A 168 -11.23 -4.04 6.43
N LEU A 169 -11.54 -4.82 5.39
CA LEU A 169 -12.86 -5.44 5.22
C LEU A 169 -13.18 -6.43 6.35
N GLU A 170 -12.20 -7.22 6.79
CA GLU A 170 -12.40 -8.18 7.88
C GLU A 170 -12.67 -7.47 9.22
N VAL A 171 -11.91 -6.42 9.54
CA VAL A 171 -12.16 -5.60 10.74
C VAL A 171 -13.51 -4.88 10.66
N SER A 172 -13.94 -4.45 9.46
CA SER A 172 -15.27 -3.86 9.25
C SER A 172 -16.39 -4.87 9.52
N ARG A 173 -16.22 -6.12 9.08
CA ARG A 173 -17.17 -7.21 9.37
C ARG A 173 -17.22 -7.54 10.85
N LEU A 174 -16.05 -7.62 11.50
CA LEU A 174 -15.92 -7.82 12.93
C LEU A 174 -16.64 -6.71 13.70
N HIS A 175 -16.45 -5.45 13.31
CA HIS A 175 -17.14 -4.30 13.91
C HIS A 175 -18.65 -4.41 13.76
N ALA A 176 -19.15 -4.64 12.54
CA ALA A 176 -20.58 -4.81 12.29
C ALA A 176 -21.19 -6.02 13.04
N HIS A 177 -20.40 -7.07 13.28
CA HIS A 177 -20.81 -8.19 14.13
C HIS A 177 -20.91 -7.77 15.60
N THR A 178 -19.86 -7.15 16.16
CA THR A 178 -19.84 -6.67 17.54
C THR A 178 -20.95 -5.66 17.81
N MET A 179 -21.17 -4.71 16.91
CA MET A 179 -22.26 -3.72 17.02
C MET A 179 -23.64 -4.38 17.05
N ARG A 180 -23.87 -5.46 16.28
CA ARG A 180 -25.12 -6.23 16.35
C ARG A 180 -25.32 -6.93 17.70
N ARG A 181 -24.25 -7.40 18.32
CA ARG A 181 -24.26 -7.99 19.67
C ARG A 181 -24.56 -6.93 20.72
N ILE A 182 -23.82 -5.83 20.70
CA ILE A 182 -24.01 -4.67 21.58
C ILE A 182 -25.45 -4.16 21.46
N ALA A 183 -25.96 -3.93 20.26
CA ALA A 183 -27.34 -3.46 20.07
C ALA A 183 -28.41 -4.45 20.58
N ALA A 184 -28.15 -5.75 20.55
CA ALA A 184 -29.07 -6.75 21.13
C ALA A 184 -29.03 -6.76 22.66
N TYR A 185 -27.81 -6.64 23.21
CA TYR A 185 -27.55 -6.51 24.64
C TYR A 185 -28.21 -5.24 25.21
N GLU A 186 -27.89 -4.07 24.64
CA GLU A 186 -28.39 -2.76 25.05
C GLU A 186 -29.92 -2.68 25.01
N ARG A 187 -30.55 -3.10 23.91
CA ARG A 187 -32.02 -3.11 23.83
C ARG A 187 -32.67 -3.86 24.97
N ARG A 188 -32.08 -4.98 25.41
CA ARG A 188 -32.62 -5.76 26.53
C ARG A 188 -32.28 -5.13 27.88
N LEU A 189 -31.09 -4.55 28.02
CA LEU A 189 -30.64 -3.89 29.24
C LEU A 189 -31.51 -2.66 29.56
N VAL A 190 -31.75 -1.81 28.57
CA VAL A 190 -32.58 -0.60 28.68
C VAL A 190 -34.00 -0.92 29.12
N LEU A 191 -34.57 -2.04 28.64
CA LEU A 191 -35.91 -2.47 29.02
C LEU A 191 -36.03 -2.96 30.46
N ILE A 192 -34.92 -3.38 31.10
CA ILE A 192 -34.92 -4.00 32.43
C ILE A 192 -34.41 -3.04 33.49
N HIS A 193 -33.44 -2.20 33.14
CA HIS A 193 -32.79 -1.32 34.10
C HIS A 193 -33.68 -0.12 34.46
N PRO A 194 -33.83 0.24 35.75
CA PRO A 194 -34.67 1.36 36.17
C PRO A 194 -34.28 2.71 35.54
N ALA A 195 -32.98 2.96 35.39
CA ALA A 195 -32.42 4.14 34.71
C ALA A 195 -32.02 3.83 33.25
N GLY A 196 -32.88 3.12 32.51
CA GLY A 196 -32.56 2.62 31.18
C GLY A 196 -32.27 3.73 30.15
N VAL A 197 -32.96 4.87 30.26
CA VAL A 197 -32.82 5.99 29.32
C VAL A 197 -31.47 6.70 29.49
N GLU A 198 -31.05 6.94 30.73
CA GLU A 198 -29.77 7.58 31.05
C GLU A 198 -28.58 6.70 30.64
N LEU A 199 -28.74 5.38 30.69
CA LEU A 199 -27.69 4.43 30.29
C LEU A 199 -27.37 4.47 28.79
N VAL A 200 -28.36 4.74 27.92
CA VAL A 200 -28.13 4.70 26.46
C VAL A 200 -27.09 5.72 26.02
N SER A 201 -27.19 6.95 26.53
CA SER A 201 -26.25 8.01 26.17
C SER A 201 -24.84 7.68 26.62
N GLN A 202 -24.69 7.10 27.82
CA GLN A 202 -23.40 6.69 28.37
C GLN A 202 -22.79 5.52 27.60
N LEU A 203 -23.57 4.46 27.35
CA LEU A 203 -23.08 3.27 26.62
C LEU A 203 -22.65 3.61 25.19
N THR A 204 -23.36 4.53 24.52
CA THR A 204 -23.02 4.97 23.17
C THR A 204 -21.64 5.62 23.08
N LEU A 205 -21.18 6.31 24.12
CA LEU A 205 -19.84 6.91 24.16
C LEU A 205 -18.73 5.86 24.13
N HIS A 206 -19.01 4.65 24.63
CA HIS A 206 -18.08 3.53 24.72
C HIS A 206 -18.27 2.50 23.59
N HIS A 207 -19.10 2.81 22.58
CA HIS A 207 -19.25 1.93 21.43
C HIS A 207 -17.89 1.74 20.74
N PRO A 208 -17.53 0.49 20.38
CA PRO A 208 -16.34 0.24 19.60
C PRO A 208 -16.36 1.05 18.31
N ARG A 209 -15.27 1.75 18.02
CA ARG A 209 -15.11 2.56 16.82
C ARG A 209 -14.26 1.80 15.81
N LEU A 210 -14.61 1.94 14.53
CA LEU A 210 -13.70 1.55 13.46
C LEU A 210 -12.40 2.35 13.59
N PRO A 211 -11.23 1.69 13.55
CA PRO A 211 -9.95 2.38 13.65
C PRO A 211 -9.65 3.13 12.35
N ASP A 212 -8.84 4.19 12.46
CA ASP A 212 -8.58 5.11 11.34
C ASP A 212 -7.96 4.43 10.12
N TRP A 213 -7.09 3.44 10.35
CA TRP A 213 -6.49 2.65 9.28
C TRP A 213 -7.51 1.80 8.51
N VAL A 214 -8.73 1.59 9.00
CA VAL A 214 -9.80 0.93 8.22
C VAL A 214 -10.60 1.97 7.46
N ARG A 215 -10.84 3.15 8.05
CA ARG A 215 -11.60 4.25 7.45
C ARG A 215 -10.94 4.77 6.19
N SER A 216 -9.60 4.83 6.15
CA SER A 216 -8.81 5.23 4.97
C SER A 216 -8.97 4.31 3.75
N PHE A 217 -9.76 3.24 3.85
CA PHE A 217 -10.10 2.34 2.75
C PHE A 217 -11.58 2.38 2.36
N GLY A 218 -12.44 2.97 3.20
CA GLY A 218 -13.89 3.00 3.02
C GLY A 218 -14.40 4.22 2.25
N ASP A 219 -13.68 5.34 2.35
CA ASP A 219 -13.82 6.44 1.40
C ASP A 219 -13.17 5.96 0.11
N GLY A 220 -14.00 5.49 -0.82
CA GLY A 220 -13.55 4.79 -2.02
C GLY A 220 -12.40 5.53 -2.70
N PRO A 221 -11.44 4.81 -3.32
CA PRO A 221 -10.45 5.48 -4.12
C PRO A 221 -11.20 6.28 -5.18
N GLU A 222 -11.06 7.60 -5.18
CA GLU A 222 -11.09 8.34 -6.43
C GLU A 222 -10.07 7.63 -7.33
N LEU A 223 -10.58 6.77 -8.19
CA LEU A 223 -9.82 6.07 -9.23
C LEU A 223 -9.29 7.05 -10.29
N ASP A 224 -9.44 8.36 -10.08
CA ASP A 224 -9.05 9.43 -10.99
C ASP A 224 -7.57 9.83 -10.86
N GLY A 225 -6.85 9.44 -9.79
CA GLY A 225 -5.49 9.95 -9.54
C GLY A 225 -4.32 9.11 -10.07
N TYR A 226 -4.52 7.85 -10.45
CA TYR A 226 -3.40 6.96 -10.84
C TYR A 226 -3.18 6.84 -12.36
N ALA A 227 -3.96 7.57 -13.16
CA ALA A 227 -3.82 7.57 -14.61
C ALA A 227 -2.78 8.58 -15.15
N ASP A 228 -2.34 9.59 -14.40
CA ASP A 228 -1.77 10.79 -15.05
C ASP A 228 -0.40 11.27 -14.50
N GLY A 229 0.56 10.35 -14.39
CA GLY A 229 1.96 10.68 -14.07
C GLY A 229 2.98 10.26 -15.13
N TYR A 230 2.55 9.60 -16.20
CA TYR A 230 3.40 9.16 -17.32
C TYR A 230 3.03 9.85 -18.64
N SER A 231 2.50 11.07 -18.56
CA SER A 231 2.51 12.00 -19.69
C SER A 231 3.94 12.54 -19.80
N GLU A 232 4.79 11.80 -20.52
CA GLU A 232 6.09 12.27 -20.98
C GLU A 232 5.88 13.60 -21.72
N GLU A 233 6.41 14.70 -21.16
CA GLU A 233 6.65 15.89 -21.96
C GLU A 233 7.58 15.49 -23.12
N PRO A 234 7.21 15.72 -24.39
CA PRO A 234 8.19 15.66 -25.46
C PRO A 234 9.16 16.84 -25.27
N ARG A 235 10.37 16.54 -24.78
CA ARG A 235 11.48 17.49 -24.83
C ARG A 235 11.75 17.79 -26.30
N ARG A 236 11.55 19.07 -26.66
CA ARG A 236 11.90 19.64 -27.97
C ARG A 236 13.41 19.74 -28.14
#